data_AF-A0A963Y4A6-F1
#
_entry.id   AF-A0A963Y4A6-F1
#
_cell.length_a   1.000
_cell.length_b   1.000
_cell.length_c   1.000
_cell.angle_alpha   90.00
_cell.angle_beta   90.00
_cell.angle_gamma   90.00
#
_symmetry.space_group_name_H-M   'P 1'
#
loop_
_entity.id
_entity.type
_entity.pdbx_description
1 polymer ?
#
loop_
_entity_poly.entity_id
_entity_poly.type
_entity_poly.pdbx_seq_one_letter_code
_entity_poly.pdbx_strand_id
1 'polypeptide(L)'
;EDLEEIVQDMRHQVIDDLVDEYLPPKSYSEQWDTAGLAGKLRSALALDLPVQAWGDEEGVDQEVVRERLYEASDKLAAEKAEAFGADTMRQIEKQFLLQTIDSKWREHLVTLEHLRSVIGFRGYAQRDPLSEYKTEAFALFESLLNSLRTEISEKISKVRPLTEEEQAAMLQQMVAQQQAQRAPEM
;
A
#
# COMPACT_ATOMS: atom_id res chain seq x y z
N GLU A 1 3.83 -13.35 14.17
CA GLU A 1 3.02 -12.54 15.08
C GLU A 1 3.37 -11.08 14.88
N ASP A 2 4.47 -10.54 15.39
CA ASP A 2 4.79 -9.09 15.29
C ASP A 2 4.67 -8.47 13.88
N LEU A 3 5.24 -9.12 12.85
CA LEU A 3 5.18 -8.57 11.47
C LEU A 3 3.76 -8.53 10.87
N GLU A 4 2.95 -9.53 11.18
CA GLU A 4 1.60 -9.69 10.62
C GLU A 4 0.67 -8.62 11.18
N GLU A 5 0.77 -8.36 12.49
CA GLU A 5 0.10 -7.25 13.18
C GLU A 5 0.52 -5.91 12.59
N ILE A 6 1.82 -5.67 12.37
CA ILE A 6 2.31 -4.45 11.73
C ILE A 6 1.70 -4.26 10.34
N VAL A 7 1.68 -5.31 9.50
CA VAL A 7 1.10 -5.23 8.15
C VAL A 7 -0.41 -5.00 8.20
N GLN A 8 -1.11 -5.62 9.15
CA GLN A 8 -2.52 -5.38 9.38
C GLN A 8 -2.79 -3.93 9.77
N ASP A 9 -2.06 -3.37 10.74
CA ASP A 9 -2.19 -1.99 11.17
C ASP A 9 -1.94 -1.02 10.02
N MET A 10 -0.93 -1.29 9.18
CA MET A 10 -0.68 -0.49 7.97
C MET A 10 -1.88 -0.50 7.03
N ARG A 11 -2.51 -1.67 6.81
CA ARG A 11 -3.68 -1.82 5.95
C ARG A 11 -4.91 -1.13 6.54
N HIS A 12 -5.15 -1.28 7.84
CA HIS A 12 -6.26 -0.63 8.54
C HIS A 12 -6.11 0.89 8.49
N GLN A 13 -4.92 1.45 8.67
CA GLN A 13 -4.75 2.88 8.46
C GLN A 13 -5.02 3.29 7.00
N VAL A 14 -4.56 2.52 6.01
CA VAL A 14 -4.87 2.86 4.61
C VAL A 14 -6.38 2.91 4.39
N ILE A 15 -7.15 2.02 5.03
CA ILE A 15 -8.61 2.08 5.02
C ILE A 15 -9.09 3.36 5.71
N ASP A 16 -8.50 3.73 6.84
CA ASP A 16 -8.90 4.93 7.56
C ASP A 16 -8.72 6.20 6.77
N ASP A 17 -7.55 6.36 6.16
CA ASP A 17 -7.20 7.51 5.35
C ASP A 17 -8.14 7.60 4.13
N LEU A 18 -8.51 6.45 3.54
CA LEU A 18 -9.49 6.40 2.45
C LEU A 18 -10.91 6.74 2.91
N VAL A 19 -11.36 6.23 4.07
CA VAL A 19 -12.68 6.58 4.59
C VAL A 19 -12.74 8.09 4.87
N ASP A 20 -11.73 8.65 5.51
CA ASP A 20 -11.69 10.07 5.85
C ASP A 20 -11.61 10.97 4.60
N GLU A 21 -10.93 10.52 3.53
CA GLU A 21 -10.82 11.23 2.26
C GLU A 21 -12.15 11.24 1.48
N TYR A 22 -12.82 10.09 1.37
CA TYR A 22 -14.00 9.92 0.49
C TYR A 22 -15.34 10.06 1.23
N LEU A 23 -15.37 9.86 2.54
CA LEU A 23 -16.55 10.01 3.40
C LEU A 23 -16.22 11.01 4.52
N PRO A 24 -16.19 12.33 4.24
CA PRO A 24 -15.68 13.33 5.19
C PRO A 24 -16.41 13.29 6.53
N PRO A 25 -15.73 13.45 7.68
CA PRO A 25 -16.35 13.34 8.99
C PRO A 25 -17.52 14.32 9.17
N LYS A 26 -18.60 13.85 9.80
CA LYS A 26 -19.83 14.63 10.05
C LYS A 26 -20.54 15.12 8.78
N SER A 27 -20.38 14.41 7.67
CA SER A 27 -21.11 14.65 6.43
C SER A 27 -22.33 13.73 6.29
N TYR A 28 -23.28 14.13 5.47
CA TYR A 28 -24.40 13.28 5.06
C TYR A 28 -23.98 12.32 3.95
N SER A 29 -24.64 11.17 3.83
CA SER A 29 -24.35 10.15 2.80
C SER A 29 -24.36 10.71 1.37
N GLU A 30 -25.21 11.70 1.09
CA GLU A 30 -25.27 12.40 -0.21
C GLU A 30 -23.96 13.12 -0.60
N GLN A 31 -23.09 13.42 0.38
CA GLN A 31 -21.82 14.12 0.17
C GLN A 31 -20.65 13.15 0.00
N TRP A 32 -20.88 11.84 0.13
CA TRP A 32 -19.83 10.84 0.04
C TRP A 32 -19.47 10.53 -1.41
N ASP A 33 -18.18 10.41 -1.69
CA ASP A 33 -17.69 9.91 -2.96
C ASP A 33 -17.45 8.39 -2.89
N THR A 34 -18.54 7.65 -2.81
CA THR A 34 -18.52 6.17 -2.77
C THR A 34 -17.97 5.55 -4.06
N ALA A 35 -18.09 6.24 -5.20
CA ALA A 35 -17.54 5.80 -6.48
C ALA A 35 -16.01 5.91 -6.49
N GLY A 36 -15.48 7.05 -6.02
CA GLY A 36 -14.05 7.28 -5.82
C GLY A 36 -13.46 6.28 -4.84
N LEU A 37 -14.12 6.07 -3.70
CA LEU A 37 -13.70 5.08 -2.71
C LEU A 37 -13.62 3.67 -3.30
N ALA A 38 -14.66 3.21 -4.01
CA ALA A 38 -14.65 1.90 -4.65
C ALA A 38 -13.50 1.77 -5.68
N GLY A 39 -13.22 2.82 -6.44
CA GLY A 39 -12.07 2.88 -7.35
C GLY A 39 -10.74 2.73 -6.61
N LYS A 40 -10.57 3.45 -5.50
CA LYS A 40 -9.35 3.40 -4.69
C LYS A 40 -9.18 2.05 -4.03
N LEU A 41 -10.21 1.47 -3.43
CA LEU A 41 -10.18 0.13 -2.82
C LEU A 41 -9.72 -0.95 -3.81
N ARG A 42 -10.20 -0.92 -5.06
CA ARG A 42 -9.71 -1.83 -6.11
C ARG A 42 -8.23 -1.64 -6.40
N SER A 43 -7.80 -0.39 -6.54
CA SER A 43 -6.42 -0.08 -6.93
C SER A 43 -5.40 -0.28 -5.81
N ALA A 44 -5.77 0.04 -4.56
CA ALA A 44 -4.87 0.05 -3.41
C ALA A 44 -4.97 -1.23 -2.57
N LEU A 45 -6.14 -1.88 -2.51
CA LEU A 45 -6.37 -3.04 -1.64
C LEU A 45 -6.86 -4.28 -2.40
N ALA A 46 -7.00 -4.20 -3.72
CA ALA A 46 -7.58 -5.26 -4.56
C ALA A 46 -8.98 -5.71 -4.09
N LEU A 47 -9.73 -4.81 -3.45
CA LEU A 47 -11.07 -5.04 -2.94
C LEU A 47 -12.09 -4.49 -3.95
N ASP A 48 -12.96 -5.36 -4.45
CA ASP A 48 -14.12 -4.98 -5.26
C ASP A 48 -15.38 -5.14 -4.42
N LEU A 49 -15.79 -4.05 -3.78
CA LEU A 49 -16.87 -4.03 -2.79
C LEU A 49 -18.00 -3.11 -3.27
N PRO A 50 -19.26 -3.43 -2.96
CA PRO A 50 -20.42 -2.64 -3.36
C PRO A 50 -20.61 -1.42 -2.44
N VAL A 51 -19.59 -0.59 -2.28
CA VAL A 51 -19.57 0.56 -1.36
C VAL A 51 -20.68 1.57 -1.66
N GLN A 52 -21.05 1.72 -2.94
CA GLN A 52 -22.17 2.56 -3.35
C GLN A 52 -23.49 2.08 -2.73
N ALA A 53 -23.75 0.78 -2.77
CA ALA A 53 -24.94 0.21 -2.17
C ALA A 53 -24.96 0.42 -0.66
N TRP A 54 -23.80 0.37 0.01
CA TRP A 54 -23.70 0.64 1.45
C TRP A 54 -24.02 2.09 1.79
N GLY A 55 -23.58 3.05 0.96
CA GLY A 55 -23.90 4.47 1.16
C GLY A 55 -25.39 4.80 1.01
N ASP A 56 -26.13 3.99 0.26
CA ASP A 56 -27.58 4.12 0.06
C ASP A 56 -28.42 3.45 1.16
N GLU A 57 -27.80 2.69 2.07
CA GLU A 57 -28.49 2.02 3.18
C GLU A 57 -28.96 3.02 4.24
N GLU A 58 -30.20 2.85 4.71
CA GLU A 58 -30.78 3.73 5.72
C GLU A 58 -30.08 3.55 7.08
N GLY A 59 -29.51 4.64 7.61
CA GLY A 59 -28.81 4.65 8.89
C GLY A 59 -27.35 4.20 8.85
N VAL A 60 -26.77 4.01 7.66
CA VAL A 60 -25.31 3.80 7.54
C VAL A 60 -24.55 5.09 7.85
N ASP A 61 -23.49 4.95 8.64
CA ASP A 61 -22.50 5.99 8.90
C ASP A 61 -21.10 5.52 8.48
N GLN A 62 -20.12 6.41 8.66
CA GLN A 62 -18.72 6.16 8.30
C GLN A 62 -18.10 5.01 9.06
N GLU A 63 -18.47 4.84 10.32
CA GLU A 63 -17.92 3.79 11.17
C GLU A 63 -18.45 2.42 10.70
N VAL A 64 -19.72 2.33 10.31
CA VAL A 64 -20.27 1.12 9.70
C VAL A 64 -19.54 0.76 8.39
N VAL A 65 -19.23 1.76 7.55
CA VAL A 65 -18.45 1.51 6.32
C VAL A 65 -17.02 1.08 6.66
N ARG A 66 -16.37 1.75 7.61
CA ARG A 66 -15.00 1.45 8.07
C ARG A 66 -14.88 0.01 8.57
N GLU A 67 -15.77 -0.42 9.46
CA GLU A 67 -15.79 -1.79 9.98
C GLU A 67 -15.99 -2.83 8.86
N ARG A 68 -16.93 -2.60 7.93
CA ARG A 68 -17.13 -3.49 6.77
C ARG A 68 -15.88 -3.60 5.89
N LEU A 69 -15.13 -2.51 5.74
CA LEU A 69 -13.88 -2.50 4.98
C LEU A 69 -12.79 -3.28 5.71
N TYR A 70 -12.66 -3.12 7.02
CA TYR A 70 -11.72 -3.92 7.83
C TYR A 70 -12.02 -5.41 7.68
N GLU A 71 -13.26 -5.83 7.93
CA GLU A 71 -13.70 -7.22 7.82
C GLU A 71 -13.40 -7.80 6.43
N ALA A 72 -13.73 -7.07 5.37
CA ALA A 72 -13.47 -7.50 4.00
C ALA A 72 -11.96 -7.61 3.70
N SER A 73 -11.17 -6.66 4.21
CA SER A 73 -9.72 -6.65 4.01
C SER A 73 -9.01 -7.77 4.77
N ASP A 74 -9.46 -8.05 6.00
CA ASP A 74 -8.89 -9.08 6.87
C ASP A 74 -9.25 -10.47 6.34
N LYS A 75 -10.48 -10.63 5.85
CA LYS A 75 -10.90 -11.85 5.16
C LYS A 75 -10.02 -12.12 3.94
N LEU A 76 -9.80 -11.12 3.08
CA LEU A 76 -8.93 -11.29 1.90
C LEU A 76 -7.49 -11.63 2.30
N ALA A 77 -6.96 -10.99 3.34
CA ALA A 77 -5.63 -11.27 3.85
C ALA A 77 -5.51 -12.73 4.37
N ALA A 78 -6.52 -13.20 5.11
CA ALA A 78 -6.58 -14.58 5.60
C ALA A 78 -6.67 -15.60 4.45
N GLU A 79 -7.52 -15.35 3.45
CA GLU A 79 -7.64 -16.20 2.24
C GLU A 79 -6.30 -16.31 1.49
N LYS A 80 -5.56 -15.20 1.38
CA LYS A 80 -4.22 -15.20 0.79
C LYS A 80 -3.22 -15.97 1.64
N ALA A 81 -3.21 -15.75 2.94
CA ALA A 81 -2.30 -16.46 3.85
C ALA A 81 -2.52 -17.98 3.78
N GLU A 82 -3.77 -18.43 3.65
CA GLU A 82 -4.10 -19.85 3.41
C GLU A 82 -3.59 -20.32 2.04
N ALA A 83 -3.82 -19.54 0.98
CA ALA A 83 -3.43 -19.91 -0.39
C ALA A 83 -1.90 -20.00 -0.59
N PHE A 84 -1.12 -19.16 0.08
CA PHE A 84 0.35 -19.22 0.05
C PHE A 84 0.95 -20.17 1.09
N GLY A 85 0.21 -20.44 2.17
CA GLY A 85 0.74 -21.00 3.41
C GLY A 85 1.38 -19.92 4.30
N ALA A 86 1.17 -20.03 5.61
CA ALA A 86 1.53 -19.00 6.59
C ALA A 86 3.03 -18.63 6.58
N ASP A 87 3.94 -19.61 6.49
CA ASP A 87 5.38 -19.35 6.48
C ASP A 87 5.83 -18.61 5.22
N THR A 88 5.30 -19.01 4.06
CA THR A 88 5.57 -18.36 2.77
C THR A 88 5.04 -16.94 2.76
N MET A 89 3.79 -16.74 3.22
CA MET A 89 3.17 -15.42 3.28
C MET A 89 3.99 -14.47 4.15
N ARG A 90 4.44 -14.93 5.32
CA ARG A 90 5.30 -14.15 6.22
C ARG A 90 6.64 -13.77 5.59
N GLN A 91 7.23 -14.65 4.78
CA GLN A 91 8.44 -14.32 4.03
C GLN A 91 8.19 -13.28 2.95
N ILE A 92 7.06 -13.38 2.24
CA ILE A 92 6.63 -12.40 1.22
C ILE A 92 6.45 -11.02 1.87
N GLU A 93 5.70 -10.94 2.96
CA GLU A 93 5.48 -9.69 3.72
C GLU A 93 6.80 -9.06 4.14
N LYS A 94 7.71 -9.86 4.74
CA LYS A 94 9.02 -9.38 5.18
C LYS A 94 9.84 -8.84 4.02
N GLN A 95 9.84 -9.55 2.89
CA GLN A 95 10.60 -9.16 1.72
C GLN A 95 10.06 -7.85 1.12
N PHE A 96 8.75 -7.72 0.96
CA PHE A 96 8.13 -6.48 0.49
C PHE A 96 8.37 -5.32 1.45
N LEU A 97 8.29 -5.55 2.76
CA LEU A 97 8.57 -4.53 3.76
C LEU A 97 9.99 -3.99 3.63
N LEU A 98 10.99 -4.88 3.66
CA LEU A 98 12.39 -4.48 3.57
C LEU A 98 12.72 -3.77 2.26
N GLN A 99 12.26 -4.31 1.12
CA GLN A 99 12.51 -3.69 -0.18
C GLN A 99 11.88 -2.30 -0.31
N THR A 100 10.67 -2.13 0.22
CA THR A 100 9.97 -0.85 0.13
C THR A 100 10.57 0.18 1.09
N ILE A 101 10.95 -0.23 2.31
CA ILE A 101 11.69 0.64 3.25
C ILE A 101 12.99 1.14 2.60
N ASP A 102 13.79 0.24 2.03
CA ASP A 102 15.07 0.60 1.41
C ASP A 102 14.89 1.61 0.26
N SER A 103 13.86 1.41 -0.58
CA SER A 103 13.55 2.35 -1.68
C SER A 103 13.11 3.71 -1.15
N LYS A 104 12.10 3.74 -0.27
CA LYS A 104 11.54 4.98 0.28
C LYS A 104 12.57 5.77 1.06
N TRP A 105 13.39 5.10 1.86
CA TRP A 105 14.43 5.76 2.64
C TRP A 105 15.47 6.42 1.74
N ARG A 106 15.91 5.74 0.67
CA ARG A 106 16.83 6.32 -0.31
C ARG A 106 16.23 7.56 -0.99
N GLU A 107 14.97 7.48 -1.43
CA GLU A 107 14.24 8.61 -2.02
C GLU A 107 14.14 9.79 -1.05
N HIS A 108 13.86 9.52 0.22
CA HIS A 108 13.78 10.53 1.26
C HIS A 108 15.11 11.22 1.52
N LEU A 109 16.22 10.48 1.59
CA LEU A 109 17.56 11.07 1.74
C LEU A 109 17.91 12.00 0.58
N VAL A 110 17.58 11.62 -0.65
CA VAL A 110 17.76 12.49 -1.84
C VAL A 110 16.90 13.76 -1.72
N THR A 111 15.65 13.61 -1.27
CA THR A 111 14.72 14.74 -1.08
C THR A 111 15.21 15.70 0.00
N LEU A 112 15.72 15.18 1.13
CA LEU A 112 16.30 16.00 2.21
C LEU A 112 17.55 16.75 1.76
N GLU A 113 18.41 16.13 0.96
CA GLU A 113 19.56 16.80 0.38
C GLU A 113 19.14 17.98 -0.51
N HIS A 114 18.09 17.77 -1.31
CA HIS A 114 17.52 18.82 -2.14
C HIS A 114 16.91 19.95 -1.28
N LEU A 115 16.14 19.61 -0.24
CA LEU A 115 15.57 20.57 0.71
C LEU A 115 16.66 21.43 1.34
N ARG A 116 17.76 20.80 1.79
CA ARG A 116 18.91 21.50 2.36
C ARG A 116 19.53 22.50 1.39
N SER A 117 19.59 22.18 0.09
CA SER A 117 20.14 23.09 -0.92
C SER A 117 19.26 24.33 -1.17
N VAL A 118 17.94 24.23 -1.00
CA VAL A 118 17.00 25.33 -1.29
C VAL A 118 16.60 26.15 -0.07
N ILE A 119 16.62 25.56 1.14
CA ILE A 119 16.19 26.22 2.38
C ILE A 119 17.06 27.45 2.72
N GLY A 120 18.33 27.44 2.33
CA GLY A 120 19.27 28.53 2.54
C GLY A 120 18.83 29.85 1.89
N PHE A 121 18.08 29.80 0.78
CA PHE A 121 17.53 30.99 0.12
C PHE A 121 16.34 31.61 0.86
N ARG A 122 15.77 30.93 1.87
CA ARG A 122 14.65 31.46 2.65
C ARG A 122 15.08 32.34 3.83
N GLY A 123 16.37 32.29 4.19
CA GLY A 123 16.96 33.23 5.17
C GLY A 123 16.85 34.69 4.74
N TYR A 124 16.72 34.97 3.43
CA TYR A 124 16.47 36.31 2.90
C TYR A 124 15.10 36.89 3.31
N ALA A 125 14.14 36.05 3.72
CA ALA A 125 12.82 36.46 4.21
C ALA A 125 12.76 36.62 5.75
N GLN A 126 13.91 36.70 6.44
CA GLN A 126 14.01 36.81 7.91
C GLN A 126 13.40 35.64 8.70
N ARG A 127 13.13 34.50 8.04
CA ARG A 127 12.77 33.25 8.71
C ARG A 127 14.04 32.48 9.06
N ASP A 128 14.06 31.82 10.22
CA ASP A 128 15.18 30.96 10.64
C ASP A 128 15.25 29.71 9.74
N PRO A 129 16.30 29.56 8.90
CA PRO A 129 16.39 28.43 7.97
C PRO A 129 16.42 27.07 8.66
N LEU A 130 16.95 27.01 9.88
CA LEU A 130 17.03 25.77 10.64
C LEU A 130 15.64 25.31 11.09
N SER A 131 14.81 26.24 11.60
CA SER A 131 13.44 25.94 11.98
C SER A 131 12.61 25.47 10.78
N GLU A 132 12.68 26.17 9.65
CA GLU A 132 11.95 25.81 8.43
C GLU A 132 12.38 24.44 7.90
N TYR A 133 13.68 24.15 7.87
CA TYR A 133 14.20 22.84 7.47
C TYR A 133 13.60 21.73 8.33
N LYS A 134 13.55 21.89 9.66
CA LYS A 134 12.99 20.88 10.56
C LYS A 134 11.51 20.64 10.31
N THR A 135 10.74 21.70 10.13
CA THR A 135 9.30 21.60 9.85
C THR A 135 9.04 20.89 8.52
N GLU A 136 9.72 21.29 7.45
CA GLU A 136 9.57 20.66 6.14
C GLU A 136 10.09 19.21 6.12
N ALA A 137 11.24 18.95 6.74
CA ALA A 137 11.80 17.61 6.83
C ALA A 137 10.89 16.64 7.58
N PHE A 138 10.22 17.12 8.65
CA PHE A 138 9.26 16.31 9.39
C PHE A 138 8.02 15.99 8.53
N ALA A 139 7.45 16.98 7.84
CA ALA A 139 6.33 16.75 6.92
C ALA A 139 6.69 15.76 5.79
N LEU A 140 7.92 15.84 5.25
CA LEU A 140 8.43 14.86 4.28
C LEU A 140 8.57 13.46 4.87
N PHE A 141 8.93 13.35 6.15
CA PHE A 141 9.03 12.07 6.84
C PHE A 141 7.65 11.45 7.08
N GLU A 142 6.65 12.23 7.51
CA GLU A 142 5.27 11.77 7.61
C GLU A 142 4.73 11.29 6.26
N SER A 143 4.99 12.05 5.19
CA SER A 143 4.64 11.64 3.83
C SER A 143 5.33 10.33 3.42
N LEU A 144 6.59 10.10 3.82
CA LEU A 144 7.27 8.83 3.60
C LEU A 144 6.53 7.69 4.30
N LEU A 145 6.17 7.85 5.57
CA LEU A 145 5.48 6.82 6.34
C LEU A 145 4.12 6.48 5.70
N ASN A 146 3.34 7.49 5.30
CA ASN A 146 2.06 7.28 4.61
C ASN A 146 2.24 6.52 3.29
N SER A 147 3.23 6.93 2.48
CA SER A 147 3.52 6.28 1.21
C SER A 147 4.01 4.84 1.39
N LEU A 148 4.79 4.56 2.44
CA LEU A 148 5.27 3.22 2.78
C LEU A 148 4.10 2.30 3.10
N ARG A 149 3.19 2.73 4.00
CA ARG A 149 2.01 1.94 4.38
C ARG A 149 1.12 1.63 3.19
N THR A 150 0.89 2.63 2.34
CA THR A 150 0.10 2.48 1.12
C THR A 150 0.72 1.47 0.15
N GLU A 151 2.02 1.61 -0.13
CA GLU A 151 2.71 0.74 -1.09
C GLU A 151 2.83 -0.70 -0.61
N ILE A 152 3.03 -0.91 0.69
CA ILE A 152 3.05 -2.26 1.29
C ILE A 152 1.68 -2.92 1.21
N SER A 153 0.64 -2.21 1.63
CA SER A 153 -0.74 -2.70 1.56
C SER A 153 -1.10 -3.07 0.12
N GLU A 154 -0.73 -2.23 -0.85
CA GLU A 154 -0.95 -2.47 -2.28
C GLU A 154 -0.23 -3.72 -2.80
N LYS A 155 1.06 -3.85 -2.52
CA LYS A 155 1.85 -5.01 -2.99
C LYS A 155 1.30 -6.32 -2.42
N ILE A 156 0.98 -6.34 -1.13
CA ILE A 156 0.44 -7.52 -0.44
C ILE A 156 -0.97 -7.84 -0.95
N SER A 157 -1.81 -6.84 -1.13
CA SER A 157 -3.15 -7.02 -1.69
C SER A 157 -3.14 -7.50 -3.14
N LYS A 158 -2.11 -7.21 -3.93
CA LYS A 158 -2.02 -7.65 -5.33
C LYS A 158 -1.29 -8.97 -5.55
N VAL A 159 -0.53 -9.45 -4.57
CA VAL A 159 0.21 -10.72 -4.71
C VAL A 159 -0.76 -11.90 -4.80
N ARG A 160 -0.57 -12.79 -5.78
CA ARG A 160 -1.37 -14.01 -5.93
C ARG A 160 -0.46 -15.21 -6.19
N PRO A 161 -0.83 -16.41 -5.73
CA PRO A 161 -0.11 -17.62 -6.11
C PRO A 161 -0.13 -17.80 -7.63
N LEU A 162 0.92 -18.39 -8.19
CA LEU A 162 0.89 -18.81 -9.59
C LEU A 162 -0.10 -19.97 -9.74
N THR A 163 -0.94 -19.89 -10.75
CA THR A 163 -1.83 -21.00 -11.13
C THR A 163 -1.03 -22.20 -11.62
N GLU A 164 -1.62 -23.40 -11.56
CA GLU A 164 -0.95 -24.63 -12.04
C GLU A 164 -0.53 -24.52 -13.51
N GLU A 165 -1.37 -23.89 -14.35
CA GLU A 165 -1.07 -23.64 -15.76
C GLU A 165 0.15 -22.71 -15.94
N GLU A 166 0.22 -21.63 -15.17
CA GLU A 166 1.36 -20.69 -15.18
C GLU A 166 2.64 -21.38 -14.69
N GLN A 167 2.56 -22.22 -13.66
CA GLN A 167 3.70 -23.02 -13.17
C GLN A 167 4.20 -24.01 -14.24
N ALA A 168 3.29 -24.71 -14.91
CA ALA A 168 3.63 -25.65 -15.97
C ALA A 168 4.27 -24.95 -17.18
N ALA A 169 3.73 -23.81 -17.60
CA ALA A 169 4.29 -22.99 -18.69
C ALA A 169 5.70 -22.48 -18.35
N MET A 170 5.91 -22.02 -17.11
CA MET A 170 7.23 -21.58 -16.65
C MET A 170 8.26 -22.73 -16.68
N LEU A 171 7.87 -23.93 -16.22
CA LEU A 171 8.74 -25.10 -16.26
C LEU A 171 9.10 -25.50 -17.69
N GLN A 172 8.12 -25.50 -18.61
CA GLN A 172 8.36 -25.75 -20.03
C GLN A 172 9.32 -24.72 -20.63
N GLN A 173 9.18 -23.45 -20.27
CA GLN A 173 10.07 -22.38 -20.73
C GLN A 173 11.51 -22.56 -20.19
N MET A 174 11.67 -22.95 -18.92
CA MET A 174 12.99 -23.25 -18.33
C MET A 174 13.65 -24.44 -19.02
N VAL A 175 12.90 -25.51 -19.31
CA VAL A 175 13.42 -26.69 -20.04
C VAL A 175 13.84 -26.29 -21.45
N ALA A 176 13.04 -25.49 -22.16
CA ALA A 176 13.38 -25.00 -23.50
C ALA A 176 14.65 -24.11 -23.49
N GLN A 177 14.80 -23.24 -22.50
CA GLN A 177 16.02 -22.43 -22.33
C GLN A 177 17.26 -23.28 -22.03
N GLN A 178 17.14 -24.29 -21.17
CA GLN A 178 18.24 -25.22 -20.88
C GLN A 178 18.63 -26.05 -22.10
N GLN A 179 17.66 -26.46 -22.93
CA GLN A 179 17.93 -27.17 -24.18
C GLN A 179 18.61 -26.27 -25.22
N ALA A 180 18.19 -25.01 -25.34
CA ALA A 180 18.84 -24.03 -26.22
C ALA A 180 20.28 -23.68 -25.77
N GLN A 181 20.54 -23.60 -24.46
CA GLN A 181 21.88 -23.37 -23.91
C GLN A 181 22.80 -24.60 -24.00
N ARG A 182 22.23 -25.82 -24.01
CA ARG A 182 22.97 -27.08 -24.22
C ARG A 182 23.28 -27.38 -25.67
N ALA A 183 22.84 -26.54 -26.61
CA ALA A 183 23.22 -26.60 -28.01
C ALA A 183 24.24 -25.50 -28.38
N PRO A 184 25.46 -25.46 -27.83
CA PRO A 184 26.55 -24.75 -28.48
C PRO A 184 27.20 -25.64 -29.55
N GLU A 185 27.18 -25.11 -30.78
CA GLU A 185 28.06 -25.39 -31.94
C GLU A 185 28.18 -26.85 -32.43
N MET A 186 27.40 -27.16 -33.48
CA MET A 186 27.79 -28.08 -34.55
C MET A 186 28.00 -27.27 -35.83
#